data_AF-A0A7J2U677-F1
#
_entry.id   AF-A0A7J2U677-F1
#
_cell.length_a   1.000
_cell.length_b   1.000
_cell.length_c   1.000
_cell.angle_alpha   90.00
_cell.angle_beta   90.00
_cell.angle_gamma   90.00
#
_symmetry.space_group_name_H-M   'P 1'
#
loop_
_entity.id
_entity.type
_entity.pdbx_description
1 polymer ?
#
loop_
_entity_poly.entity_id
_entity_poly.type
_entity_poly.pdbx_seq_one_letter_code
_entity_poly.pdbx_strand_id
1 'polypeptide(L)'
;MSTKYKITLLPEYMLGRFFQLTTLSLYTSRLATTDEQQFNNIYTHLIEDGFAYLTLNDLQQLAELILDMLAIKFEADKRDLCDIYKKGVKREPQFYRAGVGDGRIFKSLQLTNFNPTQQCNISLKNDYYTVTTLSFIEAVLEKKVNVVNVSDVPMLLKALFYSYVRGSEKKEGKVYIDNVSVALAVAGALISFTGKVIINEKSYEHFIVPDGSSTSMSASALFYELVFRNTYDKLRDLIKNFADLNGVSLARAFLMAIASQITKIKDRKLDELLKENIAERYLGVRIATGDRPDILWIAPITITDFINTRIKQEIIDMLSSLASLIWKSKMEDEVLENLTKVVSTCVNSLTEYYFTNNLDALIECSRNVVILSGNEKIDGGIKRLLSKLVIRVRDLAQ
;
A
#
# COMPACT_ATOMS: atom_id res chain seq x y z
N MET A 1 -35.06 14.98 -9.73
CA MET A 1 -34.34 14.51 -8.53
C MET A 1 -33.23 13.60 -8.98
N SER A 2 -31.97 13.83 -8.57
CA SER A 2 -30.89 12.88 -8.88
C SER A 2 -31.03 11.63 -8.01
N THR A 3 -30.81 10.46 -8.58
CA THR A 3 -30.75 9.19 -7.84
C THR A 3 -29.63 9.28 -6.81
N LYS A 4 -29.95 9.01 -5.54
CA LYS A 4 -29.00 8.93 -4.43
C LYS A 4 -28.76 7.47 -4.08
N TYR A 5 -27.49 7.11 -3.97
CA TYR A 5 -26.99 5.80 -3.59
C TYR A 5 -26.51 5.88 -2.14
N LYS A 6 -27.04 5.01 -1.28
CA LYS A 6 -26.56 4.89 0.10
C LYS A 6 -25.30 4.02 0.09
N ILE A 7 -24.16 4.61 0.43
CA ILE A 7 -22.89 3.90 0.61
C ILE A 7 -22.73 3.62 2.09
N THR A 8 -22.75 2.34 2.46
CA THR A 8 -22.65 1.91 3.86
C THR A 8 -21.21 1.53 4.16
N LEU A 9 -20.62 2.18 5.17
CA LEU A 9 -19.33 1.76 5.68
C LEU A 9 -19.46 0.42 6.39
N LEU A 10 -18.42 -0.38 6.21
CA LEU A 10 -18.27 -1.61 6.95
C LEU A 10 -18.00 -1.29 8.43
N PRO A 11 -18.44 -2.17 9.34
CA PRO A 11 -18.17 -2.05 10.76
C PRO A 11 -16.68 -1.81 11.06
N GLU A 12 -16.39 -1.03 12.10
CA GLU A 12 -15.04 -0.57 12.46
C GLU A 12 -14.03 -1.69 12.70
N TYR A 13 -14.49 -2.85 13.17
CA TYR A 13 -13.61 -4.00 13.38
C TYR A 13 -13.17 -4.65 12.06
N MET A 14 -13.82 -4.35 10.94
CA MET A 14 -13.56 -4.98 9.65
C MET A 14 -12.47 -4.25 8.87
N LEU A 15 -11.49 -4.99 8.36
CA LEU A 15 -10.42 -4.41 7.54
C LEU A 15 -10.94 -3.67 6.29
N GLY A 16 -12.04 -4.15 5.74
CA GLY A 16 -12.68 -3.65 4.54
C GLY A 16 -13.21 -2.25 4.73
N ARG A 17 -13.50 -1.83 5.97
CA ARG A 17 -13.81 -0.43 6.26
C ARG A 17 -12.64 0.46 5.86
N PHE A 18 -11.42 0.11 6.26
CA PHE A 18 -10.23 0.88 5.92
C PHE A 18 -9.99 0.91 4.40
N PHE A 19 -10.28 -0.19 3.70
CA PHE A 19 -10.23 -0.19 2.25
C PHE A 19 -11.32 0.69 1.62
N GLN A 20 -12.55 0.66 2.12
CA GLN A 20 -13.58 1.60 1.66
C GLN A 20 -13.17 3.05 1.89
N LEU A 21 -12.58 3.34 3.06
CA LEU A 21 -12.06 4.66 3.38
C LEU A 21 -10.95 5.06 2.40
N THR A 22 -10.03 4.16 2.02
CA THR A 22 -9.03 4.43 0.96
C THR A 22 -9.67 4.90 -0.34
N THR A 23 -10.79 4.31 -0.75
CA THR A 23 -11.44 4.71 -2.01
C THR A 23 -12.24 6.00 -1.84
N LEU A 24 -13.07 6.09 -0.79
CA LEU A 24 -13.87 7.27 -0.52
C LEU A 24 -13.00 8.50 -0.26
N SER A 25 -11.82 8.31 0.33
CA SER A 25 -10.87 9.38 0.60
C SER A 25 -10.30 10.04 -0.65
N LEU A 26 -10.25 9.35 -1.80
CA LEU A 26 -9.89 9.99 -3.07
C LEU A 26 -10.90 11.07 -3.44
N TYR A 27 -12.18 10.78 -3.27
CA TYR A 27 -13.27 11.71 -3.59
C TYR A 27 -13.39 12.82 -2.54
N THR A 28 -13.33 12.49 -1.24
CA THR A 28 -13.38 13.52 -0.18
C THR A 28 -12.15 14.43 -0.23
N SER A 29 -10.98 13.93 -0.64
CA SER A 29 -9.77 14.74 -0.84
C SER A 29 -9.98 15.81 -1.93
N ARG A 30 -10.66 15.47 -3.03
CA ARG A 30 -11.06 16.45 -4.04
C ARG A 30 -12.03 17.47 -3.45
N LEU A 31 -13.10 17.01 -2.79
CA LEU A 31 -14.09 17.89 -2.18
C LEU A 31 -13.51 18.86 -1.16
N ALA A 32 -12.54 18.43 -0.34
CA ALA A 32 -11.87 19.31 0.62
C ALA A 32 -11.26 20.55 -0.03
N THR A 33 -10.90 20.48 -1.31
CA THR A 33 -10.33 21.60 -2.08
C THR A 33 -11.34 22.34 -2.96
N THR A 34 -12.47 21.70 -3.34
CA THR A 34 -13.43 22.25 -4.32
C THR A 34 -14.79 22.60 -3.73
N ASP A 35 -15.21 21.93 -2.67
CA ASP A 35 -16.49 22.09 -1.99
C ASP A 35 -16.38 21.59 -0.53
N GLU A 36 -15.83 22.44 0.35
CA GLU A 36 -15.59 22.11 1.76
C GLU A 36 -16.89 21.77 2.52
N GLN A 37 -18.02 22.39 2.13
CA GLN A 37 -19.30 22.11 2.74
C GLN A 37 -19.77 20.69 2.39
N GLN A 38 -19.65 20.28 1.12
CA GLN A 38 -19.97 18.91 0.71
C GLN A 38 -19.00 17.90 1.32
N PHE A 39 -17.71 18.24 1.44
CA PHE A 39 -16.71 17.44 2.17
C PHE A 39 -17.17 17.17 3.60
N ASN A 40 -17.42 18.23 4.38
CA ASN A 40 -17.82 18.11 5.78
C ASN A 40 -19.10 17.29 5.92
N ASN A 41 -20.10 17.53 5.06
CA ASN A 41 -21.35 16.77 5.08
C ASN A 41 -21.14 15.27 4.84
N ILE A 42 -20.36 14.90 3.81
CA ILE A 42 -20.11 13.48 3.50
C ILE A 42 -19.24 12.84 4.58
N TYR A 43 -18.18 13.53 5.01
CA TYR A 43 -17.27 13.04 6.03
C TYR A 43 -17.99 12.78 7.36
N THR A 44 -18.77 13.76 7.86
CA THR A 44 -19.51 13.62 9.11
C THR A 44 -20.46 12.42 9.06
N HIS A 45 -21.29 12.30 8.02
CA HIS A 45 -22.20 11.16 7.88
C HIS A 45 -21.47 9.81 7.74
N LEU A 46 -20.37 9.76 6.99
CA LEU A 46 -19.56 8.55 6.88
C LEU A 46 -19.02 8.10 8.25
N ILE A 47 -18.47 9.03 9.03
CA ILE A 47 -17.80 8.71 10.29
C ILE A 47 -18.81 8.49 11.43
N GLU A 48 -19.81 9.34 11.57
CA GLU A 48 -20.78 9.29 12.68
C GLU A 48 -21.90 8.28 12.44
N ASP A 49 -22.51 8.28 11.25
CA ASP A 49 -23.66 7.42 10.94
C ASP A 49 -23.26 6.10 10.29
N GLY A 50 -22.00 5.96 9.85
CA GLY A 50 -21.50 4.79 9.16
C GLY A 50 -22.03 4.66 7.73
N PHE A 51 -22.57 5.73 7.13
CA PHE A 51 -22.98 5.75 5.72
C PHE A 51 -23.02 7.16 5.16
N ALA A 52 -22.95 7.31 3.83
CA ALA A 52 -23.24 8.58 3.17
C ALA A 52 -24.07 8.37 1.90
N TYR A 53 -24.79 9.40 1.50
CA TYR A 53 -25.50 9.42 0.23
C TYR A 53 -24.63 10.06 -0.85
N LEU A 54 -24.32 9.29 -1.89
CA LEU A 54 -23.65 9.77 -3.09
C LEU A 54 -24.65 9.81 -4.26
N THR A 55 -24.62 10.88 -5.05
CA THR A 55 -25.36 10.93 -6.31
C THR A 55 -24.64 10.11 -7.39
N LEU A 56 -25.31 9.86 -8.52
CA LEU A 56 -24.63 9.25 -9.69
C LEU A 56 -23.41 10.06 -10.13
N ASN A 57 -23.50 11.40 -10.08
CA ASN A 57 -22.39 12.28 -10.45
C ASN A 57 -21.20 12.15 -9.48
N ASP A 58 -21.47 11.97 -8.19
CA ASP A 58 -20.43 11.76 -7.18
C ASP A 58 -19.74 10.41 -7.40
N LEU A 59 -20.51 9.37 -7.71
CA LEU A 59 -19.94 8.07 -8.09
C LEU A 59 -19.11 8.15 -9.36
N GLN A 60 -19.54 8.89 -10.39
CA GLN A 60 -18.78 9.08 -11.62
C GLN A 60 -17.44 9.77 -11.36
N GLN A 61 -17.43 10.84 -10.56
CA GLN A 61 -16.18 11.49 -10.15
C GLN A 61 -15.28 10.55 -9.35
N LEU A 62 -15.85 9.75 -8.44
CA LEU A 62 -15.09 8.75 -7.69
C LEU A 62 -14.50 7.68 -8.62
N ALA A 63 -15.25 7.19 -9.60
CA ALA A 63 -14.77 6.22 -10.59
C ALA A 63 -13.61 6.78 -11.43
N GLU A 64 -13.69 8.05 -11.85
CA GLU A 64 -12.59 8.74 -12.54
C GLU A 64 -11.34 8.87 -11.65
N LEU A 65 -11.51 9.21 -10.37
CA LEU A 65 -10.40 9.33 -9.43
C LEU A 65 -9.74 7.98 -9.13
N ILE A 66 -10.52 6.91 -9.00
CA ILE A 66 -10.00 5.55 -8.89
C ILE A 66 -9.20 5.22 -10.15
N LEU A 67 -9.74 5.50 -11.33
CA LEU A 67 -9.08 5.21 -12.60
C LEU A 67 -7.74 5.96 -12.74
N ASP A 68 -7.72 7.25 -12.42
CA ASP A 68 -6.50 8.06 -12.41
C ASP A 68 -5.46 7.48 -11.43
N MET A 69 -5.89 7.07 -10.23
CA MET A 69 -4.99 6.49 -9.23
C MET A 69 -4.42 5.13 -9.67
N LEU A 70 -5.24 4.27 -10.28
CA LEU A 70 -4.77 3.00 -10.83
C LEU A 70 -3.80 3.20 -12.00
N ALA A 71 -4.04 4.21 -12.84
CA ALA A 71 -3.13 4.56 -13.92
C ALA A 71 -1.75 5.03 -13.40
N ILE A 72 -1.74 5.87 -12.36
CA ILE A 72 -0.49 6.27 -11.67
C ILE A 72 0.20 5.05 -11.07
N LYS A 73 -0.54 4.24 -10.30
CA LYS A 73 -0.01 3.09 -9.57
C LYS A 73 0.57 2.03 -10.50
N PHE A 74 -0.12 1.75 -11.60
CA PHE A 74 0.30 0.71 -12.53
C PHE A 74 1.16 1.22 -13.67
N GLU A 75 1.42 2.52 -13.75
CA GLU A 75 2.09 3.16 -14.89
C GLU A 75 1.38 2.80 -16.21
N ALA A 76 0.05 2.88 -16.19
CA ALA A 76 -0.82 2.47 -17.29
C ALA A 76 -1.42 3.67 -18.03
N ASP A 77 -1.78 3.51 -19.30
CA ASP A 77 -2.59 4.50 -19.99
C ASP A 77 -4.02 4.47 -19.43
N LYS A 78 -4.42 5.57 -18.78
CA LYS A 78 -5.76 5.68 -18.19
C LYS A 78 -6.90 5.58 -19.21
N ARG A 79 -6.62 5.82 -20.50
CA ARG A 79 -7.61 5.72 -21.57
C ARG A 79 -7.80 4.28 -22.05
N ASP A 80 -6.88 3.38 -21.70
CA ASP A 80 -6.92 1.97 -22.06
C ASP A 80 -7.14 1.10 -20.81
N LEU A 81 -8.41 0.76 -20.55
CA LEU A 81 -8.78 -0.16 -19.46
C LEU A 81 -8.09 -1.52 -19.58
N CYS A 82 -7.72 -1.95 -20.79
CA CYS A 82 -6.99 -3.19 -20.99
C CYS A 82 -5.52 -3.06 -20.60
N ASP A 83 -4.88 -1.89 -20.75
CA ASP A 83 -3.53 -1.65 -20.24
C ASP A 83 -3.52 -1.65 -18.71
N ILE A 84 -4.50 -0.98 -18.09
CA ILE A 84 -4.69 -1.02 -16.63
C ILE A 84 -4.91 -2.45 -16.15
N TYR A 85 -5.77 -3.22 -16.82
CA TYR A 85 -5.99 -4.62 -16.48
C TYR A 85 -4.69 -5.45 -16.59
N LYS A 86 -4.00 -5.41 -17.74
CA LYS A 86 -2.77 -6.18 -18.00
C LYS A 86 -1.67 -5.93 -16.96
N LYS A 87 -1.54 -4.68 -16.49
CA LYS A 87 -0.54 -4.30 -15.49
C LYS A 87 -1.03 -4.55 -14.07
N GLY A 88 -2.31 -4.32 -13.81
CA GLY A 88 -2.96 -4.49 -12.51
C GLY A 88 -2.96 -5.93 -12.01
N VAL A 89 -3.31 -6.90 -12.86
CA VAL A 89 -3.38 -8.32 -12.47
C VAL A 89 -2.05 -8.90 -11.98
N LYS A 90 -0.91 -8.35 -12.44
CA LYS A 90 0.42 -8.76 -11.99
C LYS A 90 0.79 -8.17 -10.62
N ARG A 91 0.06 -7.15 -10.20
CA ARG A 91 0.36 -6.29 -9.05
C ARG A 91 -0.80 -6.21 -8.06
N GLU A 92 -1.84 -7.01 -8.21
CA GLU A 92 -2.97 -7.06 -7.28
C GLU A 92 -2.70 -7.98 -6.07
N PRO A 93 -3.43 -7.79 -4.96
CA PRO A 93 -3.43 -8.71 -3.82
C PRO A 93 -3.73 -10.16 -4.24
N GLN A 94 -3.13 -11.11 -3.55
CA GLN A 94 -3.16 -12.55 -3.81
C GLN A 94 -3.39 -13.35 -2.51
N PHE A 95 -3.71 -12.73 -1.37
CA PHE A 95 -4.00 -13.45 -0.12
C PHE A 95 -5.24 -14.36 -0.23
N TYR A 96 -5.83 -14.42 -1.42
CA TYR A 96 -6.88 -15.35 -1.82
C TYR A 96 -6.33 -16.50 -2.68
N ARG A 97 -6.36 -17.72 -2.14
CA ARG A 97 -6.30 -18.99 -2.89
C ARG A 97 -7.35 -20.01 -2.42
N ALA A 98 -8.36 -19.56 -1.68
CA ALA A 98 -9.15 -20.46 -0.84
C ALA A 98 -10.58 -20.70 -1.39
N GLY A 99 -10.81 -21.89 -1.93
CA GLY A 99 -12.14 -22.50 -2.01
C GLY A 99 -12.85 -22.50 -3.38
N VAL A 100 -13.48 -23.64 -3.69
CA VAL A 100 -14.35 -23.83 -4.86
C VAL A 100 -15.68 -23.07 -4.63
N GLY A 101 -15.85 -21.88 -5.22
CA GLY A 101 -17.11 -21.11 -5.17
C GLY A 101 -16.95 -19.59 -5.20
N ASP A 102 -15.81 -19.08 -4.72
CA ASP A 102 -15.57 -17.66 -4.45
C ASP A 102 -15.36 -16.81 -5.72
N GLY A 103 -14.93 -17.43 -6.83
CA GLY A 103 -14.93 -16.75 -8.13
C GLY A 103 -16.33 -16.36 -8.61
N ARG A 104 -17.40 -17.05 -8.16
CA ARG A 104 -18.79 -16.65 -8.45
C ARG A 104 -19.19 -15.39 -7.69
N ILE A 105 -18.53 -15.10 -6.57
CA ILE A 105 -18.86 -13.97 -5.70
C ILE A 105 -18.24 -12.70 -6.25
N PHE A 106 -16.95 -12.72 -6.58
CA PHE A 106 -16.38 -11.60 -7.34
C PHE A 106 -17.12 -11.37 -8.66
N LYS A 107 -17.52 -12.45 -9.35
CA LYS A 107 -18.39 -12.33 -10.54
C LYS A 107 -19.76 -11.72 -10.22
N SER A 108 -20.32 -11.94 -9.03
CA SER A 108 -21.57 -11.31 -8.60
C SER A 108 -21.41 -9.83 -8.18
N LEU A 109 -20.19 -9.41 -7.85
CA LEU A 109 -19.83 -8.03 -7.51
C LEU A 109 -19.49 -7.19 -8.75
N GLN A 110 -19.24 -7.84 -9.89
CA GLN A 110 -19.04 -7.18 -11.18
C GLN A 110 -20.36 -6.51 -11.59
N LEU A 111 -20.42 -5.18 -11.45
CA LEU A 111 -21.60 -4.38 -11.79
C LEU A 111 -21.84 -4.29 -13.30
N THR A 112 -20.79 -4.46 -14.12
CA THR A 112 -20.86 -4.75 -15.55
C THR A 112 -20.09 -6.01 -15.91
N ASN A 113 -20.42 -6.63 -17.04
CA ASN A 113 -19.65 -7.73 -17.59
C ASN A 113 -18.34 -7.25 -18.26
N PHE A 114 -17.53 -6.40 -17.61
CA PHE A 114 -16.16 -6.15 -18.06
C PHE A 114 -15.49 -7.51 -18.20
N ASN A 115 -15.25 -7.91 -19.44
CA ASN A 115 -14.85 -9.26 -19.78
C ASN A 115 -13.49 -9.17 -20.46
N PRO A 116 -12.39 -9.31 -19.70
CA PRO A 116 -11.04 -9.20 -20.25
C PRO A 116 -10.78 -10.17 -21.40
N THR A 117 -11.46 -11.32 -21.43
CA THR A 117 -11.32 -12.27 -22.53
C THR A 117 -11.94 -11.76 -23.82
N GLN A 118 -13.08 -11.07 -23.75
CA GLN A 118 -13.73 -10.51 -24.93
C GLN A 118 -13.18 -9.14 -25.32
N GLN A 119 -12.93 -8.27 -24.34
CA GLN A 119 -12.53 -6.87 -24.55
C GLN A 119 -11.01 -6.71 -24.70
N CYS A 120 -10.21 -7.52 -23.99
CA CYS A 120 -8.74 -7.38 -23.96
C CYS A 120 -7.99 -8.55 -24.60
N ASN A 121 -8.71 -9.57 -25.11
CA ASN A 121 -8.18 -10.80 -25.70
C ASN A 121 -7.21 -11.57 -24.77
N ILE A 122 -7.56 -11.68 -23.48
CA ILE A 122 -6.73 -12.33 -22.46
C ILE A 122 -7.52 -13.44 -21.74
N SER A 123 -6.88 -14.59 -21.55
CA SER A 123 -7.44 -15.68 -20.76
C SER A 123 -7.48 -15.30 -19.27
N LEU A 124 -8.67 -15.38 -18.66
CA LEU A 124 -8.89 -15.13 -17.23
C LEU A 124 -8.05 -16.09 -16.39
N LYS A 125 -7.23 -15.55 -15.47
CA LYS A 125 -6.54 -16.34 -14.44
C LYS A 125 -6.76 -15.72 -13.08
N ASN A 126 -7.86 -16.07 -12.40
CA ASN A 126 -8.09 -15.69 -10.99
C ASN A 126 -7.92 -14.18 -10.71
N ASP A 127 -8.28 -13.32 -11.67
CA ASP A 127 -7.99 -11.88 -11.66
C ASP A 127 -9.12 -11.09 -10.98
N TYR A 128 -9.26 -11.22 -9.67
CA TYR A 128 -10.50 -10.84 -9.02
C TYR A 128 -10.61 -9.37 -8.64
N TYR A 129 -9.54 -8.76 -8.14
CA TYR A 129 -9.58 -7.38 -7.64
C TYR A 129 -9.64 -6.39 -8.80
N THR A 130 -8.75 -6.56 -9.77
CA THR A 130 -8.64 -5.67 -10.93
C THR A 130 -9.91 -5.74 -11.78
N VAL A 131 -10.42 -6.94 -12.10
CA VAL A 131 -11.65 -7.07 -12.91
C VAL A 131 -12.87 -6.48 -12.19
N THR A 132 -13.03 -6.75 -10.89
CA THR A 132 -14.16 -6.21 -10.12
C THR A 132 -14.10 -4.69 -10.04
N THR A 133 -12.90 -4.12 -9.86
CA THR A 133 -12.71 -2.66 -9.82
C THR A 133 -13.00 -2.02 -11.17
N LEU A 134 -12.49 -2.59 -12.27
CA LEU A 134 -12.74 -2.06 -13.61
C LEU A 134 -14.20 -2.20 -14.04
N SER A 135 -14.85 -3.31 -13.66
CA SER A 135 -16.29 -3.52 -13.83
C SER A 135 -17.11 -2.46 -13.08
N PHE A 136 -16.74 -2.13 -11.83
CA PHE A 136 -17.37 -1.04 -11.10
C PHE A 136 -17.22 0.30 -11.83
N ILE A 137 -16.00 0.65 -12.27
CA ILE A 137 -15.73 1.89 -13.00
C ILE A 137 -16.57 1.97 -14.27
N GLU A 138 -16.56 0.92 -15.09
CA GLU A 138 -17.34 0.86 -16.34
C GLU A 138 -18.84 1.01 -16.06
N ALA A 139 -19.39 0.29 -15.07
CA ALA A 139 -20.80 0.39 -14.70
C ALA A 139 -21.23 1.81 -14.31
N VAL A 140 -20.39 2.50 -13.55
CA VAL A 140 -20.66 3.87 -13.09
C VAL A 140 -20.57 4.86 -14.23
N LEU A 141 -19.51 4.78 -15.05
CA LEU A 141 -19.31 5.68 -16.18
C LEU A 141 -20.39 5.50 -17.26
N GLU A 142 -20.85 4.26 -17.49
CA GLU A 142 -21.95 3.94 -18.42
C GLU A 142 -23.35 4.20 -17.83
N LYS A 143 -23.45 4.66 -16.58
CA LYS A 143 -24.73 4.88 -15.87
C LYS A 143 -25.59 3.61 -15.74
N LYS A 144 -24.95 2.45 -15.64
CA LYS A 144 -25.57 1.12 -15.46
C LYS A 144 -25.44 0.58 -14.04
N VAL A 145 -25.32 1.47 -13.05
CA VAL A 145 -25.16 1.09 -11.64
C VAL A 145 -26.46 0.46 -11.12
N ASN A 146 -26.45 -0.85 -10.88
CA ASN A 146 -27.52 -1.55 -10.20
C ASN A 146 -27.08 -1.86 -8.78
N VAL A 147 -27.73 -1.24 -7.78
CA VAL A 147 -27.51 -1.57 -6.37
C VAL A 147 -28.29 -2.82 -6.04
N VAL A 148 -27.58 -3.89 -5.70
CA VAL A 148 -28.15 -5.15 -5.24
C VAL A 148 -27.58 -5.44 -3.87
N ASN A 149 -28.46 -5.71 -2.90
CA ASN A 149 -28.04 -6.17 -1.58
C ASN A 149 -27.46 -7.58 -1.73
N VAL A 150 -26.19 -7.76 -1.40
CA VAL A 150 -25.55 -9.07 -1.42
C VAL A 150 -25.82 -9.74 -0.07
N SER A 151 -26.34 -10.96 -0.11
CA SER A 151 -26.54 -11.80 1.08
C SER A 151 -25.40 -12.82 1.23
N ASP A 152 -24.92 -12.96 2.46
CA ASP A 152 -23.84 -13.85 2.91
C ASP A 152 -22.46 -13.46 2.35
N VAL A 153 -21.57 -13.07 3.26
CA VAL A 153 -20.21 -12.59 3.01
C VAL A 153 -19.31 -13.83 2.94
N PRO A 154 -18.86 -14.27 1.75
CA PRO A 154 -18.08 -15.49 1.55
C PRO A 154 -16.69 -15.33 2.12
N MET A 155 -15.90 -16.40 2.27
CA MET A 155 -14.67 -16.38 3.06
C MET A 155 -13.65 -15.28 2.67
N LEU A 156 -13.58 -14.90 1.40
CA LEU A 156 -12.85 -13.72 0.93
C LEU A 156 -13.45 -12.38 1.41
N LEU A 157 -14.76 -12.19 1.31
CA LEU A 157 -15.39 -11.08 1.98
C LEU A 157 -15.27 -11.30 3.51
N LYS A 158 -15.08 -12.51 4.06
CA LYS A 158 -14.76 -12.64 5.49
C LYS A 158 -13.36 -12.12 5.79
N ALA A 159 -12.39 -12.34 4.90
CA ALA A 159 -11.05 -11.80 5.02
C ALA A 159 -10.99 -10.27 4.98
N LEU A 160 -11.67 -9.70 3.98
CA LEU A 160 -11.87 -8.27 3.88
C LEU A 160 -12.75 -7.78 5.05
N PHE A 161 -13.62 -8.59 5.68
CA PHE A 161 -14.71 -8.11 6.55
C PHE A 161 -14.74 -8.77 7.96
N TYR A 162 -13.65 -9.34 8.48
CA TYR A 162 -13.56 -9.86 9.86
C TYR A 162 -12.53 -9.10 10.71
N SER A 163 -12.68 -9.31 12.03
CA SER A 163 -12.21 -8.45 13.11
C SER A 163 -10.70 -8.33 13.24
N TYR A 164 -10.27 -7.10 13.53
CA TYR A 164 -8.97 -6.66 14.05
C TYR A 164 -8.38 -7.53 15.19
N VAL A 165 -9.24 -8.26 15.91
CA VAL A 165 -8.88 -9.06 17.08
C VAL A 165 -9.67 -10.37 17.02
N ARG A 166 -8.98 -11.51 17.02
CA ARG A 166 -9.62 -12.79 17.36
C ARG A 166 -10.05 -12.70 18.83
N GLY A 167 -11.34 -12.47 19.07
CA GLY A 167 -11.90 -12.44 20.44
C GLY A 167 -13.08 -11.51 20.66
N SER A 168 -13.34 -10.55 19.76
CA SER A 168 -14.58 -9.77 19.83
C SER A 168 -15.74 -10.70 19.47
N GLU A 169 -16.70 -10.81 20.38
CA GLU A 169 -17.88 -11.68 20.29
C GLU A 169 -18.39 -11.81 18.87
N LYS A 170 -18.58 -13.07 18.42
CA LYS A 170 -19.34 -13.36 17.21
C LYS A 170 -20.71 -12.71 17.40
N LYS A 171 -20.93 -11.51 16.85
CA LYS A 171 -22.28 -11.03 16.63
C LYS A 171 -22.91 -11.98 15.61
N GLU A 172 -23.64 -12.96 16.13
CA GLU A 172 -24.47 -13.85 15.33
C GLU A 172 -25.54 -13.00 14.64
N GLY A 173 -25.30 -12.70 13.37
CA GLY A 173 -26.21 -11.92 12.54
C GLY A 173 -25.70 -11.86 11.10
N LYS A 174 -26.61 -12.04 10.14
CA LYS A 174 -26.30 -11.83 8.72
C LYS A 174 -26.10 -10.33 8.49
N VAL A 175 -24.91 -9.92 8.06
CA VAL A 175 -24.63 -8.55 7.64
C VAL A 175 -24.95 -8.44 6.15
N TYR A 176 -25.92 -7.59 5.80
CA TYR A 176 -26.26 -7.28 4.41
C TYR A 176 -25.51 -6.03 3.99
N ILE A 177 -24.69 -6.14 2.95
CA ILE A 177 -23.91 -5.02 2.43
C ILE A 177 -24.21 -4.92 0.94
N ASP A 178 -24.43 -3.70 0.47
CA ASP A 178 -24.69 -3.44 -0.94
C ASP A 178 -23.43 -3.68 -1.80
N ASN A 179 -23.64 -4.16 -3.01
CA ASN A 179 -22.57 -4.46 -3.95
C ASN A 179 -21.66 -3.26 -4.28
N VAL A 180 -22.18 -2.02 -4.26
CA VAL A 180 -21.37 -0.81 -4.48
C VAL A 180 -20.38 -0.63 -3.32
N SER A 181 -20.86 -0.68 -2.08
CA SER A 181 -20.02 -0.60 -0.87
C SER A 181 -18.93 -1.67 -0.86
N VAL A 182 -19.24 -2.89 -1.30
CA VAL A 182 -18.24 -3.96 -1.44
C VAL A 182 -17.25 -3.65 -2.58
N ALA A 183 -17.72 -3.19 -3.73
CA ALA A 183 -16.85 -2.85 -4.86
C ALA A 183 -15.87 -1.72 -4.51
N LEU A 184 -16.30 -0.73 -3.71
CA LEU A 184 -15.43 0.31 -3.16
C LEU A 184 -14.37 -0.28 -2.23
N ALA A 185 -14.71 -1.26 -1.39
CA ALA A 185 -13.71 -1.96 -0.57
C ALA A 185 -12.68 -2.70 -1.43
N VAL A 186 -13.12 -3.36 -2.51
CA VAL A 186 -12.22 -4.08 -3.43
C VAL A 186 -11.29 -3.12 -4.17
N ALA A 187 -11.83 -1.99 -4.67
CA ALA A 187 -11.03 -0.93 -5.28
C ALA A 187 -10.01 -0.37 -4.29
N GLY A 188 -10.42 -0.17 -3.04
CA GLY A 188 -9.58 0.35 -1.97
C GLY A 188 -8.45 -0.59 -1.59
N ALA A 189 -8.73 -1.91 -1.54
CA ALA A 189 -7.69 -2.93 -1.35
C ALA A 189 -6.66 -2.88 -2.49
N LEU A 190 -7.11 -2.69 -3.73
CA LEU A 190 -6.21 -2.56 -4.89
C LEU A 190 -5.36 -1.28 -4.82
N ILE A 191 -5.96 -0.14 -4.44
CA ILE A 191 -5.26 1.14 -4.31
C ILE A 191 -4.25 1.09 -3.16
N SER A 192 -4.66 0.66 -1.97
CA SER A 192 -3.84 0.65 -0.75
C SER A 192 -2.71 -0.38 -0.76
N PHE A 193 -2.81 -1.43 -1.58
CA PHE A 193 -1.81 -2.50 -1.62
C PHE A 193 -0.42 -2.01 -2.03
N THR A 194 0.57 -2.14 -1.17
CA THR A 194 1.96 -1.73 -1.45
C THR A 194 2.86 -2.86 -1.94
N GLY A 195 2.39 -4.10 -1.83
CA GLY A 195 3.07 -5.25 -2.38
C GLY A 195 3.16 -6.43 -1.42
N LYS A 196 3.81 -7.48 -1.92
CA LYS A 196 4.13 -8.67 -1.14
C LYS A 196 5.49 -8.53 -0.49
N VAL A 197 5.54 -8.91 0.77
CA VAL A 197 6.76 -9.00 1.57
C VAL A 197 6.97 -10.45 1.96
N ILE A 198 8.21 -10.91 1.95
CA ILE A 198 8.58 -12.23 2.49
C ILE A 198 9.27 -11.97 3.83
N ILE A 199 8.95 -12.78 4.84
CA ILE A 199 9.62 -12.75 6.14
C ILE A 199 9.66 -14.19 6.63
N ASN A 200 10.86 -14.70 6.90
CA ASN A 200 11.07 -16.09 7.34
C ASN A 200 10.33 -17.09 6.44
N GLU A 201 10.54 -16.99 5.12
CA GLU A 201 9.96 -17.84 4.08
C GLU A 201 8.43 -17.76 3.91
N LYS A 202 7.74 -16.96 4.73
CA LYS A 202 6.31 -16.72 4.62
C LYS A 202 6.03 -15.45 3.84
N SER A 203 5.04 -15.49 2.96
CA SER A 203 4.61 -14.32 2.19
C SER A 203 3.44 -13.61 2.87
N TYR A 204 3.56 -12.29 2.95
CA TYR A 204 2.57 -11.38 3.51
C TYR A 204 2.20 -10.32 2.48
N GLU A 205 0.97 -9.86 2.54
CA GLU A 205 0.50 -8.73 1.77
C GLU A 205 0.41 -7.50 2.66
N HIS A 206 0.83 -6.38 2.08
CA HIS A 206 1.02 -5.14 2.82
C HIS A 206 0.18 -4.03 2.19
N PHE A 207 -0.45 -3.23 3.03
CA PHE A 207 -1.36 -2.16 2.63
C PHE A 207 -1.06 -0.88 3.41
N ILE A 208 -1.34 0.27 2.79
CA ILE A 208 -1.40 1.58 3.47
C ILE A 208 -2.81 2.11 3.35
N VAL A 209 -3.49 2.31 4.47
CA VAL A 209 -4.87 2.75 4.54
C VAL A 209 -5.00 4.02 5.39
N PRO A 210 -5.95 4.93 5.10
CA PRO A 210 -6.18 6.09 5.96
C PRO A 210 -6.71 5.63 7.33
N ASP A 211 -6.36 6.35 8.38
CA ASP A 211 -6.88 6.13 9.74
C ASP A 211 -8.35 6.56 9.91
N GLY A 212 -8.93 7.21 8.90
CA GLY A 212 -10.30 7.72 8.90
C GLY A 212 -10.46 9.12 9.48
N SER A 213 -9.38 9.77 9.92
CA SER A 213 -9.41 11.17 10.34
C SER A 213 -9.68 12.12 9.17
N SER A 214 -10.24 13.28 9.46
CA SER A 214 -10.48 14.33 8.44
C SER A 214 -9.23 14.65 7.64
N THR A 215 -8.05 14.66 8.28
CA THR A 215 -6.77 14.93 7.63
C THR A 215 -6.37 13.83 6.64
N SER A 216 -6.49 12.54 6.99
CA SER A 216 -6.19 11.48 6.02
C SER A 216 -7.25 11.43 4.90
N MET A 217 -8.50 11.75 5.21
CA MET A 217 -9.59 11.81 4.23
C MET A 217 -9.45 12.99 3.26
N SER A 218 -8.94 14.15 3.70
CA SER A 218 -8.74 15.34 2.85
C SER A 218 -7.47 15.27 2.00
N ALA A 219 -6.46 14.50 2.41
CA ALA A 219 -5.15 14.46 1.75
C ALA A 219 -4.84 13.18 0.96
N SER A 220 -5.78 12.23 0.87
CA SER A 220 -5.51 10.92 0.29
C SER A 220 -5.10 10.91 -1.17
N ALA A 221 -5.68 11.76 -2.02
CA ALA A 221 -5.28 11.81 -3.43
C ALA A 221 -3.80 12.20 -3.55
N LEU A 222 -3.38 13.23 -2.79
CA LEU A 222 -2.01 13.70 -2.71
C LEU A 222 -1.06 12.61 -2.18
N PHE A 223 -1.41 12.00 -1.05
CA PHE A 223 -0.58 10.99 -0.40
C PHE A 223 -0.34 9.78 -1.32
N TYR A 224 -1.39 9.18 -1.87
CA TYR A 224 -1.24 8.00 -2.72
C TYR A 224 -0.55 8.30 -4.05
N GLU A 225 -0.77 9.48 -4.64
CA GLU A 225 -0.02 9.90 -5.81
C GLU A 225 1.48 9.95 -5.52
N LEU A 226 1.89 10.50 -4.37
CA LEU A 226 3.29 10.58 -3.97
C LEU A 226 3.91 9.21 -3.67
N VAL A 227 3.16 8.31 -3.03
CA VAL A 227 3.62 6.95 -2.72
C VAL A 227 3.82 6.12 -3.99
N PHE A 228 2.95 6.28 -5.00
CA PHE A 228 2.92 5.38 -6.15
C PHE A 228 3.54 5.93 -7.44
N ARG A 229 3.72 7.25 -7.58
CA ARG A 229 4.29 7.86 -8.79
C ARG A 229 5.71 7.34 -9.07
N ASN A 230 5.88 6.62 -10.19
CA ASN A 230 7.14 6.13 -10.79
C ASN A 230 7.99 5.13 -9.98
N THR A 231 7.46 4.46 -8.94
CA THR A 231 8.34 3.65 -8.07
C THR A 231 7.71 2.52 -7.27
N TYR A 232 6.48 2.09 -7.56
CA TYR A 232 5.88 0.95 -6.84
C TYR A 232 6.81 -0.28 -6.78
N ASP A 233 7.42 -0.64 -7.91
CA ASP A 233 8.34 -1.79 -7.96
C ASP A 233 9.61 -1.54 -7.13
N LYS A 234 10.15 -0.31 -7.11
CA LYS A 234 11.34 0.02 -6.30
C LYS A 234 11.04 0.05 -4.80
N LEU A 235 9.86 0.57 -4.42
CA LEU A 235 9.39 0.56 -3.04
C LEU A 235 9.21 -0.89 -2.57
N ARG A 236 8.51 -1.70 -3.37
CA ARG A 236 8.29 -3.12 -3.11
C ARG A 236 9.60 -3.90 -3.00
N ASP A 237 10.54 -3.69 -3.92
CA ASP A 237 11.84 -4.36 -3.92
C ASP A 237 12.66 -4.00 -2.68
N LEU A 238 12.67 -2.72 -2.29
CA LEU A 238 13.41 -2.26 -1.11
C LEU A 238 12.80 -2.79 0.19
N ILE A 239 11.47 -2.78 0.30
CA ILE A 239 10.76 -3.41 1.44
C ILE A 239 11.08 -4.90 1.50
N LYS A 240 10.91 -5.63 0.39
CA LYS A 240 11.15 -7.08 0.33
C LYS A 240 12.58 -7.41 0.75
N ASN A 241 13.56 -6.79 0.11
CA ASN A 241 14.97 -7.09 0.35
C ASN A 241 15.36 -6.86 1.81
N PHE A 242 14.85 -5.81 2.47
CA PHE A 242 15.16 -5.54 3.88
C PHE A 242 14.33 -6.36 4.87
N ALA A 243 13.08 -6.69 4.54
CA ALA A 243 12.21 -7.51 5.38
C ALA A 243 12.71 -8.96 5.52
N ASP A 244 13.38 -9.46 4.47
CA ASP A 244 13.93 -10.80 4.41
C ASP A 244 15.21 -10.95 5.26
N LEU A 245 15.74 -9.86 5.83
CA LEU A 245 16.94 -9.91 6.66
C LEU A 245 16.63 -10.11 8.15
N ASN A 246 17.36 -11.04 8.77
CA ASN A 246 17.28 -11.27 10.22
C ASN A 246 17.69 -10.02 11.02
N GLY A 247 16.77 -9.50 11.82
CA GLY A 247 17.02 -8.39 12.76
C GLY A 247 16.59 -7.00 12.26
N VAL A 248 16.13 -6.85 11.02
CA VAL A 248 15.51 -5.58 10.56
C VAL A 248 14.02 -5.58 10.88
N SER A 249 13.54 -4.54 11.56
CA SER A 249 12.10 -4.35 11.70
C SER A 249 11.49 -3.98 10.35
N LEU A 250 10.52 -4.76 9.88
CA LEU A 250 9.77 -4.45 8.65
C LEU A 250 9.12 -3.06 8.71
N ALA A 251 8.64 -2.63 9.88
CA ALA A 251 8.12 -1.29 10.04
C ALA A 251 9.20 -0.25 9.70
N ARG A 252 10.43 -0.42 10.19
CA ARG A 252 11.55 0.49 9.88
C ARG A 252 11.92 0.47 8.40
N ALA A 253 12.03 -0.72 7.80
CA ALA A 253 12.30 -0.87 6.37
C ALA A 253 11.25 -0.13 5.53
N PHE A 254 9.98 -0.24 5.92
CA PHE A 254 8.86 0.41 5.26
C PHE A 254 8.86 1.93 5.40
N LEU A 255 9.05 2.44 6.62
CA LEU A 255 9.15 3.87 6.91
C LEU A 255 10.27 4.50 6.08
N MET A 256 11.46 3.88 6.08
CA MET A 256 12.59 4.33 5.26
C MET A 256 12.31 4.25 3.76
N ALA A 257 11.62 3.20 3.31
CA ALA A 257 11.26 3.01 1.92
C ALA A 257 10.35 4.14 1.42
N ILE A 258 9.24 4.37 2.12
CA ILE A 258 8.28 5.41 1.76
C ILE A 258 8.92 6.78 1.84
N ALA A 259 9.62 7.06 2.94
CA ALA A 259 10.23 8.37 3.12
C ALA A 259 11.29 8.63 2.05
N SER A 260 12.11 7.63 1.67
CA SER A 260 13.04 7.75 0.56
C SER A 260 12.37 7.99 -0.80
N GLN A 261 11.13 7.54 -1.01
CA GLN A 261 10.38 7.83 -2.23
C GLN A 261 9.83 9.25 -2.21
N ILE A 262 9.19 9.64 -1.11
CA ILE A 262 8.58 10.95 -0.94
C ILE A 262 9.64 12.07 -1.05
N THR A 263 10.83 11.90 -0.46
CA THR A 263 11.89 12.92 -0.51
C THR A 263 12.58 13.09 -1.87
N LYS A 264 12.48 12.10 -2.77
CA LYS A 264 12.98 12.24 -4.16
C LYS A 264 12.11 13.16 -5.01
N ILE A 265 10.91 13.49 -4.54
CA ILE A 265 9.96 14.33 -5.26
C ILE A 265 10.19 15.78 -4.82
N LYS A 266 10.89 16.56 -5.64
CA LYS A 266 10.98 18.02 -5.47
C LYS A 266 9.71 18.65 -6.05
N ASP A 267 8.69 18.84 -5.22
CA ASP A 267 7.44 19.48 -5.66
C ASP A 267 6.69 20.10 -4.47
N ARG A 268 5.81 21.08 -4.74
CA ARG A 268 4.92 21.75 -3.78
C ARG A 268 4.09 20.77 -2.95
N LYS A 269 3.76 19.62 -3.56
CA LYS A 269 3.06 18.48 -2.95
C LYS A 269 3.75 17.95 -1.69
N LEU A 270 5.08 18.01 -1.64
CA LEU A 270 5.86 17.56 -0.49
C LEU A 270 5.70 18.50 0.71
N ASP A 271 5.75 19.81 0.48
CA ASP A 271 5.59 20.83 1.52
C ASP A 271 4.18 20.76 2.15
N GLU A 272 3.17 20.40 1.36
CA GLU A 272 1.80 20.20 1.83
C GLU A 272 1.70 18.97 2.76
N LEU A 273 2.34 17.84 2.42
CA LEU A 273 2.41 16.67 3.32
C LEU A 273 3.04 17.01 4.69
N LEU A 274 4.11 17.81 4.67
CA LEU A 274 4.91 18.13 5.85
C LEU A 274 4.18 19.03 6.84
N LYS A 275 3.46 20.04 6.34
CA LYS A 275 2.76 21.00 7.20
C LYS A 275 1.65 20.36 8.02
N GLU A 276 1.02 19.34 7.47
CA GLU A 276 -0.19 18.75 8.06
C GLU A 276 0.05 17.42 8.78
N ASN A 277 1.30 16.93 8.83
CA ASN A 277 1.65 15.60 9.36
C ASN A 277 0.71 14.52 8.78
N ILE A 278 0.49 14.60 7.46
CA ILE A 278 -0.50 13.75 6.77
C ILE A 278 -0.11 12.28 6.85
N ALA A 279 1.19 11.97 6.79
CA ALA A 279 1.66 10.59 6.77
C ALA A 279 1.33 9.84 8.09
N GLU A 280 1.33 10.54 9.22
CA GLU A 280 0.99 10.04 10.56
C GLU A 280 -0.48 9.61 10.67
N ARG A 281 -1.30 10.01 9.70
CA ARG A 281 -2.73 9.69 9.62
C ARG A 281 -3.01 8.47 8.74
N TYR A 282 -1.97 7.70 8.39
CA TYR A 282 -2.10 6.44 7.67
C TYR A 282 -1.61 5.26 8.52
N LEU A 283 -2.22 4.11 8.29
CA LEU A 283 -1.90 2.84 8.94
C LEU A 283 -1.27 1.91 7.91
N GLY A 284 -0.14 1.31 8.28
CA GLY A 284 0.38 0.14 7.58
C GLY A 284 -0.33 -1.11 8.08
N VAL A 285 -0.76 -2.00 7.18
CA VAL A 285 -1.46 -3.25 7.52
C VAL A 285 -0.73 -4.44 6.87
N ARG A 286 -0.53 -5.51 7.63
CA ARG A 286 -0.02 -6.80 7.14
C ARG A 286 -1.02 -7.91 7.26
N ILE A 287 -1.16 -8.66 6.18
CA ILE A 287 -2.04 -9.81 6.08
C ILE A 287 -1.22 -11.03 5.66
N ALA A 288 -1.35 -12.13 6.38
CA ALA A 288 -0.77 -13.42 5.98
C ALA A 288 -1.44 -13.93 4.69
N THR A 289 -0.64 -14.34 3.71
CA THR A 289 -1.19 -15.04 2.52
C THR A 289 -1.42 -16.51 2.85
N GLY A 290 -2.63 -17.02 2.62
CA GLY A 290 -2.97 -18.42 2.92
C GLY A 290 -4.46 -18.70 2.70
N ASP A 291 -4.91 -19.91 3.07
CA ASP A 291 -6.32 -20.29 2.92
C ASP A 291 -7.26 -19.47 3.81
N ARG A 292 -6.72 -18.88 4.88
CA ARG A 292 -7.39 -17.94 5.77
C ARG A 292 -6.44 -16.78 6.06
N PRO A 293 -6.70 -15.58 5.53
CA PRO A 293 -5.86 -14.43 5.79
C PRO A 293 -6.08 -13.92 7.21
N ASP A 294 -4.97 -13.76 7.94
CA ASP A 294 -4.94 -13.22 9.30
C ASP A 294 -4.19 -11.87 9.29
N ILE A 295 -4.75 -10.86 9.97
CA ILE A 295 -4.06 -9.59 10.22
C ILE A 295 -2.97 -9.86 11.25
N LEU A 296 -1.72 -9.61 10.88
CA LEU A 296 -0.57 -9.87 11.75
C LEU A 296 0.00 -8.59 12.37
N TRP A 297 -0.25 -7.46 11.72
CA TRP A 297 0.29 -6.20 12.17
C TRP A 297 -0.51 -5.04 11.58
N ILE A 298 -0.70 -4.05 12.42
CA ILE A 298 -1.24 -2.77 12.04
C ILE A 298 -0.64 -1.71 12.95
N ALA A 299 -0.09 -0.65 12.35
CA ALA A 299 0.47 0.46 13.10
C ALA A 299 0.44 1.76 12.27
N PRO A 300 0.42 2.92 12.95
CA PRO A 300 0.60 4.22 12.29
C PRO A 300 1.94 4.31 11.53
N ILE A 301 1.92 5.00 10.40
CA ILE A 301 3.11 5.33 9.61
C ILE A 301 3.69 6.64 10.15
N THR A 302 4.87 6.58 10.77
CA THR A 302 5.55 7.75 11.35
C THR A 302 6.76 8.14 10.50
N ILE A 303 6.57 9.04 9.53
CA ILE A 303 7.61 9.41 8.56
C ILE A 303 7.80 10.90 8.35
N THR A 304 6.99 11.76 8.97
CA THR A 304 7.10 13.20 8.77
C THR A 304 8.43 13.74 9.27
N ASP A 305 9.02 13.17 10.32
CA ASP A 305 10.41 13.46 10.69
C ASP A 305 11.33 13.19 9.49
N PHE A 306 11.29 11.96 8.92
CA PHE A 306 12.07 11.56 7.74
C PHE A 306 11.98 12.58 6.61
N ILE A 307 10.78 13.05 6.33
CA ILE A 307 10.54 13.99 5.25
C ILE A 307 11.02 15.41 5.64
N ASN A 308 10.78 15.86 6.87
CA ASN A 308 11.05 17.21 7.38
C ASN A 308 12.53 17.54 7.44
N THR A 309 13.38 16.57 7.82
CA THR A 309 14.83 16.80 7.86
C THR A 309 15.45 16.78 6.47
N ARG A 310 14.65 16.63 5.40
CA ARG A 310 15.07 16.33 4.03
C ARG A 310 16.10 15.21 4.04
N ILE A 311 15.65 13.94 4.01
CA ILE A 311 16.55 12.79 3.89
C ILE A 311 17.70 13.14 2.94
N LYS A 312 18.90 13.25 3.52
CA LYS A 312 20.15 13.50 2.80
C LYS A 312 20.21 12.52 1.63
N GLN A 313 20.51 13.00 0.42
CA GLN A 313 20.58 12.14 -0.78
C GLN A 313 21.52 10.95 -0.53
N GLU A 314 22.50 11.14 0.34
CA GLU A 314 23.43 10.15 0.87
C GLU A 314 22.74 8.97 1.59
N ILE A 315 21.69 9.19 2.39
CA ILE A 315 20.91 8.12 3.05
C ILE A 315 20.15 7.30 2.00
N ILE A 316 19.51 7.98 1.05
CA ILE A 316 18.79 7.35 -0.06
C ILE A 316 19.72 6.46 -0.88
N ASP A 317 20.89 7.01 -1.19
CA ASP A 317 21.96 6.36 -1.91
C ASP A 317 22.48 5.14 -1.16
N MET A 318 22.70 5.27 0.16
CA MET A 318 23.06 4.16 1.04
C MET A 318 22.02 3.04 1.03
N LEU A 319 20.73 3.37 1.21
CA LEU A 319 19.65 2.38 1.16
C LEU A 319 19.61 1.65 -0.19
N SER A 320 19.78 2.38 -1.29
CA SER A 320 19.83 1.80 -2.63
C SER A 320 21.02 0.85 -2.81
N SER A 321 22.18 1.17 -2.22
CA SER A 321 23.36 0.32 -2.23
C SER A 321 23.23 -0.90 -1.32
N LEU A 322 22.63 -0.77 -0.13
CA LEU A 322 22.32 -1.90 0.74
C LEU A 322 21.36 -2.88 0.05
N ALA A 323 20.28 -2.37 -0.57
CA ALA A 323 19.36 -3.21 -1.34
C ALA A 323 20.06 -3.92 -2.52
N SER A 324 20.98 -3.23 -3.21
CA SER A 324 21.76 -3.82 -4.31
C SER A 324 22.74 -4.90 -3.85
N LEU A 325 23.30 -4.77 -2.64
CA LEU A 325 24.19 -5.78 -2.05
C LEU A 325 23.45 -7.09 -1.77
N ILE A 326 22.26 -7.01 -1.19
CA ILE A 326 21.38 -8.17 -0.95
C ILE A 326 21.01 -8.87 -2.27
N TRP A 327 20.72 -8.08 -3.31
CA TRP A 327 20.29 -8.67 -4.59
C TRP A 327 21.42 -9.40 -5.33
N LYS A 328 22.66 -8.93 -5.16
CA LYS A 328 23.85 -9.52 -5.80
C LYS A 328 24.43 -10.69 -5.04
N SER A 329 24.05 -10.92 -3.79
CA SER A 329 24.59 -12.00 -2.97
C SER A 329 23.93 -13.34 -3.32
N LYS A 330 24.32 -13.91 -4.47
CA LYS A 330 24.22 -15.35 -4.76
C LYS A 330 25.52 -16.03 -4.34
N MET A 331 25.87 -15.96 -3.06
CA MET A 331 27.16 -16.41 -2.52
C MET A 331 27.01 -17.61 -1.57
N GLU A 332 28.13 -18.29 -1.28
CA GLU A 332 28.23 -19.35 -0.26
C GLU A 332 27.65 -18.91 1.10
N ASP A 333 27.05 -19.87 1.83
CA ASP A 333 26.22 -19.62 3.01
C ASP A 333 26.89 -18.74 4.10
N GLU A 334 28.18 -18.95 4.37
CA GLU A 334 28.92 -18.23 5.43
C GLU A 334 29.17 -16.74 5.09
N VAL A 335 29.42 -16.43 3.81
CA VAL A 335 29.63 -15.05 3.34
C VAL A 335 28.29 -14.31 3.27
N LEU A 336 27.23 -15.03 2.90
CA LEU A 336 25.87 -14.52 2.85
C LEU A 336 25.35 -14.16 4.24
N GLU A 337 25.57 -15.00 5.25
CA GLU A 337 25.15 -14.74 6.64
C GLU A 337 25.81 -13.48 7.20
N ASN A 338 27.13 -13.34 7.01
CA ASN A 338 27.86 -12.15 7.45
C ASN A 338 27.40 -10.88 6.72
N LEU A 339 27.19 -10.95 5.40
CA LEU A 339 26.65 -9.82 4.63
C LEU A 339 25.26 -9.41 5.11
N THR A 340 24.37 -10.37 5.35
CA THR A 340 23.00 -10.16 5.85
C THR A 340 23.04 -9.45 7.20
N LYS A 341 23.92 -9.89 8.10
CA LYS A 341 24.11 -9.26 9.42
C LYS A 341 24.58 -7.81 9.29
N VAL A 342 25.60 -7.55 8.47
CA VAL A 342 26.12 -6.18 8.25
C VAL A 342 25.05 -5.28 7.65
N VAL A 343 24.32 -5.75 6.65
CA VAL A 343 23.24 -4.96 6.02
C VAL A 343 22.13 -4.68 7.04
N SER A 344 21.76 -5.67 7.85
CA SER A 344 20.74 -5.51 8.90
C SER A 344 21.13 -4.48 9.94
N THR A 345 22.37 -4.57 10.45
CA THR A 345 22.92 -3.58 11.37
C THR A 345 22.91 -2.21 10.71
N CYS A 346 23.37 -2.09 9.46
CA CYS A 346 23.39 -0.81 8.76
C CYS A 346 22.00 -0.19 8.57
N VAL A 347 20.97 -0.96 8.20
CA VAL A 347 19.59 -0.43 8.08
C VAL A 347 19.08 0.04 9.45
N ASN A 348 19.31 -0.74 10.50
CA ASN A 348 18.90 -0.38 11.86
C ASN A 348 19.65 0.85 12.38
N SER A 349 20.97 0.89 12.21
CA SER A 349 21.84 2.01 12.55
C SER A 349 21.48 3.28 11.80
N LEU A 350 21.17 3.19 10.50
CA LEU A 350 20.68 4.34 9.73
C LEU A 350 19.35 4.83 10.27
N THR A 351 18.44 3.93 10.60
CA THR A 351 17.14 4.28 11.19
C THR A 351 17.33 4.94 12.57
N GLU A 352 18.21 4.39 13.40
CA GLU A 352 18.48 4.90 14.75
C GLU A 352 19.18 6.26 14.72
N TYR A 353 20.28 6.39 13.96
CA TYR A 353 20.94 7.67 13.72
C TYR A 353 19.93 8.72 13.27
N TYR A 354 19.03 8.33 12.38
CA TYR A 354 18.02 9.22 11.87
C TYR A 354 17.07 9.73 12.98
N PHE A 355 16.52 8.83 13.81
CA PHE A 355 15.59 9.22 14.88
C PHE A 355 16.24 9.91 16.08
N THR A 356 17.53 9.71 16.30
CA THR A 356 18.20 10.13 17.56
C THR A 356 19.37 11.08 17.33
N ASN A 357 19.78 11.32 16.08
CA ASN A 357 21.07 11.91 15.71
C ASN A 357 22.28 11.23 16.35
N ASN A 358 22.15 9.96 16.76
CA ASN A 358 23.23 9.22 17.39
C ASN A 358 24.28 8.78 16.36
N LEU A 359 25.34 9.57 16.21
CA LEU A 359 26.46 9.29 15.29
C LEU A 359 27.12 7.94 15.57
N ASP A 360 27.08 7.44 16.81
CA ASP A 360 27.68 6.15 17.17
C ASP A 360 26.98 4.99 16.44
N ALA A 361 25.67 5.11 16.17
CA ALA A 361 24.94 4.14 15.38
C ALA A 361 25.51 4.03 13.96
N LEU A 362 25.86 5.15 13.32
CA LEU A 362 26.50 5.14 12.00
C LEU A 362 27.91 4.56 12.03
N ILE A 363 28.68 4.83 13.08
CA ILE A 363 30.03 4.29 13.27
C ILE A 363 29.97 2.76 13.34
N GLU A 364 28.96 2.19 14.00
CA GLU A 364 28.75 0.74 14.05
C GLU A 364 28.51 0.14 12.66
N CYS A 365 27.65 0.76 11.84
CA CYS A 365 27.47 0.36 10.45
C CYS A 365 28.79 0.42 9.66
N SER A 366 29.52 1.53 9.76
CA SER A 366 30.81 1.71 9.06
C SER A 366 31.83 0.63 9.43
N ARG A 367 32.01 0.36 10.73
CA ARG A 367 32.95 -0.66 11.23
C ARG A 367 32.63 -2.04 10.66
N ASN A 368 31.36 -2.42 10.68
CA ASN A 368 30.90 -3.72 10.18
C ASN A 368 31.09 -3.86 8.66
N VAL A 369 30.86 -2.79 7.90
CA VAL A 369 31.10 -2.76 6.44
C VAL A 369 32.59 -2.87 6.13
N VAL A 370 33.45 -2.17 6.88
CA VAL A 370 34.91 -2.21 6.69
C VAL A 370 35.44 -3.63 6.96
N ILE A 371 35.06 -4.25 8.08
CA ILE A 371 35.45 -5.63 8.43
C ILE A 371 35.05 -6.59 7.30
N LEU A 372 33.83 -6.47 6.80
CA LEU A 372 33.35 -7.33 5.72
C LEU A 372 34.11 -7.08 4.41
N SER A 373 34.40 -5.82 4.07
CA SER A 373 35.14 -5.49 2.84
C SER A 373 36.56 -6.05 2.78
N GLY A 374 37.16 -6.31 3.96
CA GLY A 374 38.47 -6.95 4.08
C GLY A 374 38.46 -8.48 3.88
N ASN A 375 37.29 -9.11 3.77
CA ASN A 375 37.18 -10.55 3.58
C ASN A 375 37.57 -10.94 2.13
N GLU A 376 38.59 -11.79 1.99
CA GLU A 376 39.11 -12.24 0.69
C GLU A 376 38.11 -13.06 -0.13
N LYS A 377 37.19 -13.77 0.54
CA LYS A 377 36.14 -14.59 -0.11
C LYS A 377 35.06 -13.75 -0.81
N ILE A 378 35.06 -12.42 -0.66
CA ILE A 378 34.08 -11.53 -1.27
C ILE A 378 34.54 -11.07 -2.66
N ASP A 379 33.66 -11.25 -3.64
CA ASP A 379 33.79 -10.81 -5.04
C ASP A 379 34.09 -9.30 -5.16
N GLY A 380 34.86 -8.94 -6.19
CA GLY A 380 35.30 -7.56 -6.46
C GLY A 380 34.15 -6.58 -6.70
N GLY A 381 33.03 -7.04 -7.26
CA GLY A 381 31.83 -6.23 -7.45
C GLY A 381 31.15 -5.84 -6.14
N ILE A 382 31.13 -6.74 -5.16
CA ILE A 382 30.59 -6.50 -3.81
C ILE A 382 31.55 -5.63 -3.00
N LYS A 383 32.87 -5.88 -3.07
CA LYS A 383 33.88 -5.03 -2.43
C LYS A 383 33.73 -3.56 -2.86
N ARG A 384 33.55 -3.31 -4.17
CA ARG A 384 33.33 -1.95 -4.69
C ARG A 384 32.07 -1.28 -4.12
N LEU A 385 31.00 -2.03 -3.89
CA LEU A 385 29.77 -1.51 -3.28
C LEU A 385 29.94 -1.23 -1.78
N LEU A 386 30.63 -2.11 -1.06
CA LEU A 386 30.96 -1.90 0.36
C LEU A 386 31.84 -0.66 0.54
N SER A 387 32.88 -0.47 -0.28
CA SER A 387 33.73 0.73 -0.22
C SER A 387 32.94 2.02 -0.47
N LYS A 388 32.00 2.02 -1.42
CA LYS A 388 31.08 3.15 -1.63
C LYS A 388 30.21 3.41 -0.41
N LEU A 389 29.79 2.35 0.29
CA LEU A 389 28.99 2.48 1.50
C LEU A 389 29.78 3.12 2.64
N VAL A 390 31.04 2.72 2.84
CA VAL A 390 31.94 3.33 3.85
C VAL A 390 32.11 4.82 3.59
N ILE A 391 32.34 5.21 2.33
CA ILE A 391 32.47 6.63 1.96
C ILE A 391 31.20 7.39 2.31
N ARG A 392 30.03 6.85 1.96
CA ARG A 392 28.74 7.51 2.25
C ARG A 392 28.41 7.60 3.73
N VAL A 393 28.76 6.59 4.54
CA VAL A 393 28.61 6.67 6.00
C VAL A 393 29.48 7.80 6.56
N ARG A 394 30.72 7.92 6.07
CA ARG A 394 31.63 8.99 6.46
C ARG A 394 31.09 10.36 6.06
N ASP A 395 30.60 10.52 4.84
CA ASP A 395 30.00 11.77 4.36
C ASP A 395 28.75 12.15 5.17
N LEU A 396 28.01 11.17 5.68
CA LEU A 396 26.82 11.40 6.51
C LEU A 396 27.15 11.86 7.93
N ALA A 397 28.31 11.45 8.45
CA ALA A 397 28.82 11.73 9.79
C ALA A 397 29.66 13.01 9.89
N GLN A 398 29.92 13.68 8.76
CA GLN A 398 30.51 15.02 8.65
C GLN A 398 29.40 16.07 8.52
#